data_AF-A0A257SLL9-F1
#
_entry.id   AF-A0A257SLL9-F1
#
_cell.length_a   1.000
_cell.length_b   1.000
_cell.length_c   1.000
_cell.angle_alpha   90.00
_cell.angle_beta   90.00
_cell.angle_gamma   90.00
#
_symmetry.space_group_name_H-M   'P 1'
#
loop_
_entity.id
_entity.type
_entity.pdbx_description
1 polymer ?
#
loop_
_entity_poly.entity_id
_entity_poly.type
_entity_poly.pdbx_seq_one_letter_code
_entity_poly.pdbx_strand_id
1 'polypeptide(L)'
;GKVKESLERMLSRNVSCEIRTTIHNTILSGADLVLMAQELRMIGVSRWVLQRFNKAGCADLELIASPTTIDGDLVARLRAYVPNILVR
;
A
#
# COMPACT_ATOMS: atom_id res chain seq x y z
N GLY A 1 -16.03 0.21 -8.72
CA GLY A 1 -15.36 -1.09 -8.91
C GLY A 1 -15.59 -1.92 -7.67
N LYS A 2 -15.98 -3.19 -7.80
CA LYS A 2 -16.58 -3.98 -6.70
C LYS A 2 -15.76 -4.00 -5.39
N VAL A 3 -14.43 -4.04 -5.49
CA VAL A 3 -13.54 -4.01 -4.31
C VAL A 3 -13.65 -2.68 -3.56
N LYS A 4 -13.58 -1.56 -4.27
CA LYS A 4 -13.69 -0.20 -3.70
C LYS A 4 -15.04 0.00 -3.02
N GLU A 5 -16.13 -0.39 -3.69
CA GLU A 5 -17.49 -0.28 -3.14
C GLU A 5 -17.67 -1.13 -1.88
N SER A 6 -17.08 -2.33 -1.84
CA SER A 6 -17.11 -3.17 -0.64
C SER A 6 -16.35 -2.51 0.52
N LEU A 7 -15.16 -1.97 0.25
CA LEU A 7 -14.36 -1.26 1.25
C LEU A 7 -15.09 -0.02 1.81
N GLU A 8 -15.69 0.80 0.95
CA GLU A 8 -16.50 1.96 1.35
C GLU A 8 -17.69 1.55 2.24
N ARG A 9 -18.34 0.42 1.93
CA ARG A 9 -19.42 -0.13 2.77
C ARG A 9 -18.94 -0.63 4.12
N MET A 10 -17.75 -1.23 4.20
CA MET A 10 -17.16 -1.65 5.47
C MET A 10 -16.80 -0.44 6.33
N LEU A 11 -16.14 0.56 5.75
CA LEU A 11 -15.70 1.76 6.46
C LEU A 11 -16.88 2.62 6.93
N SER A 12 -17.93 2.78 6.12
CA SER A 12 -19.16 3.49 6.53
C SER A 12 -19.91 2.81 7.68
N ARG A 13 -19.63 1.54 7.96
CA ARG A 13 -20.14 0.79 9.10
C ARG A 13 -19.16 0.73 10.28
N ASN A 14 -18.12 1.57 10.28
CA ASN A 14 -17.05 1.59 11.29
C ASN A 14 -16.33 0.25 11.46
N VAL A 15 -16.32 -0.60 10.43
CA VAL A 15 -15.51 -1.83 10.45
C VAL A 15 -14.05 -1.42 10.27
N SER A 16 -13.21 -1.76 11.24
CA SER A 16 -11.78 -1.49 11.17
C SER A 16 -11.15 -2.33 10.06
N CYS A 17 -10.67 -1.69 9.01
CA CYS A 17 -9.97 -2.32 7.90
C CYS A 17 -8.48 -1.99 7.95
N GLU A 18 -7.63 -3.00 7.75
CA GLU A 18 -6.21 -2.81 7.46
C GLU A 18 -5.97 -3.06 5.98
N ILE A 19 -5.48 -2.06 5.27
CA ILE A 19 -5.07 -2.21 3.88
C ILE A 19 -3.60 -2.61 3.86
N ARG A 20 -3.24 -3.57 3.00
CA ARG A 20 -1.85 -4.01 2.80
C ARG A 20 -1.47 -3.87 1.33
N THR A 21 -0.27 -3.35 1.08
CA THR A 21 0.29 -3.27 -0.26
C THR A 21 1.68 -3.89 -0.24
N THR A 22 1.86 -4.94 -1.04
CA THR A 22 3.18 -5.53 -1.28
C THR A 22 3.93 -4.65 -2.26
N ILE A 23 5.10 -4.14 -1.85
CA ILE A 23 5.91 -3.23 -2.64
C ILE A 23 6.86 -4.03 -3.51
N HIS A 24 6.85 -3.71 -4.80
CA HIS A 24 7.89 -4.09 -5.74
C HIS A 24 8.13 -2.91 -6.69
N ASN A 25 9.36 -2.35 -6.71
CA ASN A 25 9.64 -1.06 -7.36
C ASN A 25 9.47 -1.08 -8.90
N THR A 26 9.46 -2.26 -9.52
CA THR A 26 9.18 -2.41 -10.96
C THR A 26 7.68 -2.47 -11.29
N ILE A 27 6.82 -2.72 -10.29
CA ILE A 27 5.36 -2.79 -10.44
C ILE A 27 4.69 -1.52 -9.92
N LEU A 28 5.18 -1.00 -8.79
CA LEU A 28 4.66 0.19 -8.13
C LEU A 28 5.80 1.20 -7.94
N SER A 29 5.71 2.31 -8.66
CA SER A 29 6.60 3.44 -8.47
C SER A 29 6.22 4.22 -7.21
N GLY A 30 7.12 5.10 -6.74
CA GLY A 30 6.81 6.02 -5.66
C GLY A 30 5.66 7.00 -5.99
N ALA A 31 5.45 7.31 -7.27
CA ALA A 31 4.33 8.14 -7.71
C ALA A 31 3.00 7.38 -7.57
N ASP A 32 2.97 6.11 -7.98
CA ASP A 32 1.80 5.25 -7.84
C ASP A 32 1.39 5.11 -6.38
N LEU A 33 2.36 4.93 -5.48
CA LEU A 33 2.10 4.85 -4.05
C LEU A 33 1.49 6.14 -3.48
N VAL A 34 1.89 7.31 -3.99
CA VAL A 34 1.27 8.57 -3.57
C VAL A 34 -0.16 8.71 -4.07
N LEU A 35 -0.42 8.34 -5.32
CA LEU A 35 -1.78 8.31 -5.85
C LEU A 35 -2.66 7.38 -5.01
N MET A 36 -2.16 6.18 -4.71
CA MET A 36 -2.86 5.24 -3.82
C MET A 36 -3.10 5.84 -2.43
N ALA A 37 -2.13 6.54 -1.84
CA ALA A 37 -2.29 7.17 -0.53
C ALA A 37 -3.42 8.22 -0.52
N GLN A 38 -3.50 9.02 -1.59
CA GLN A 38 -4.57 10.00 -1.78
C GLN A 38 -5.93 9.33 -1.90
N GLU A 39 -6.03 8.27 -2.71
CA GLU A 39 -7.27 7.49 -2.87
C GLU A 39 -7.72 6.83 -1.56
N LEU A 40 -6.78 6.21 -0.83
CA LEU A 40 -7.04 5.59 0.45
C LEU A 40 -7.54 6.61 1.48
N ARG A 41 -6.94 7.80 1.53
CA ARG A 41 -7.43 8.92 2.36
C ARG A 41 -8.84 9.31 1.99
N MET A 42 -9.16 9.45 0.69
CA MET A 42 -10.49 9.82 0.22
C MET A 42 -11.57 8.81 0.60
N ILE A 43 -11.20 7.53 0.67
CA ILE A 43 -12.09 6.43 1.08
C ILE A 43 -12.24 6.33 2.61
N GLY A 44 -11.41 7.06 3.38
CA GLY A 44 -11.44 7.08 4.84
C GLY A 44 -10.56 6.01 5.50
N VAL A 45 -9.61 5.44 4.76
CA VAL A 45 -8.63 4.49 5.32
C VAL A 45 -7.64 5.24 6.21
N SER A 46 -7.53 4.82 7.47
CA SER A 46 -6.62 5.41 8.45
C SER A 46 -5.38 4.57 8.71
N ARG A 47 -5.36 3.28 8.29
CA ARG A 47 -4.28 2.33 8.53
C ARG A 47 -3.87 1.60 7.25
N TRP A 48 -2.58 1.68 6.93
CA TRP A 48 -2.01 1.09 5.73
C TRP A 48 -0.66 0.44 6.03
N VAL A 49 -0.46 -0.80 5.57
CA VAL A 49 0.80 -1.53 5.73
C VAL A 49 1.49 -1.66 4.38
N LEU A 50 2.71 -1.14 4.32
CA LEU A 50 3.61 -1.32 3.20
C LEU A 50 4.47 -2.54 3.51
N GLN A 51 4.23 -3.62 2.78
CA GLN A 51 4.88 -4.91 2.98
C GLN A 51 5.96 -5.10 1.94
N ARG A 52 7.17 -5.50 2.34
CA ARG A 52 8.22 -5.89 1.40
C ARG A 52 7.79 -7.13 0.63
N PHE A 53 8.13 -7.15 -0.66
CA PHE A 53 7.98 -8.34 -1.47
C PHE A 53 8.81 -9.50 -0.88
N ASN A 54 8.13 -10.64 -0.65
CA ASN A 54 8.78 -11.87 -0.24
C ASN A 54 9.16 -12.67 -1.47
N LYS A 55 10.46 -12.88 -1.67
CA LYS A 55 11.00 -13.65 -2.80
C LYS A 55 10.70 -15.15 -2.68
N ALA A 56 10.51 -15.66 -1.45
CA ALA A 56 10.21 -17.06 -1.22
C ALA A 56 8.83 -17.41 -1.81
N GLY A 57 8.81 -18.32 -2.78
CA GLY A 57 7.58 -18.77 -3.46
C GLY A 57 7.20 -17.95 -4.69
N CYS A 58 8.00 -16.96 -5.10
CA CYS A 58 7.83 -16.33 -6.41
C CYS A 58 8.54 -17.16 -7.48
N ALA A 59 7.88 -17.40 -8.62
CA ALA A 59 8.47 -18.08 -9.77
C ALA A 59 9.07 -17.09 -10.80
N ASP A 60 8.81 -15.80 -10.64
CA ASP A 60 9.27 -14.75 -11.55
C ASP A 60 10.70 -14.32 -11.19
N LEU A 61 11.65 -14.73 -12.03
CA LEU A 61 13.07 -14.49 -11.80
C LEU A 61 13.44 -13.00 -11.89
N GLU A 62 12.71 -12.20 -12.66
CA GLU A 62 12.97 -10.76 -12.81
C GLU A 62 12.54 -10.00 -11.55
N LEU A 63 11.39 -10.35 -10.98
CA LEU A 63 10.94 -9.83 -9.68
C LEU A 63 11.85 -10.29 -8.54
N ILE A 64 12.33 -11.53 -8.57
CA ILE A 64 13.28 -12.03 -7.57
C ILE A 64 14.62 -11.30 -7.64
N ALA A 65 15.13 -11.04 -8.85
CA ALA A 65 16.42 -10.38 -9.04
C ALA A 65 16.38 -8.88 -8.69
N SER A 66 15.22 -8.25 -8.84
CA SER A 66 15.05 -6.82 -8.61
C SER A 66 15.13 -6.45 -7.11
N PRO A 67 15.77 -5.32 -6.77
CA PRO A 67 15.74 -4.80 -5.41
C PRO A 67 14.36 -4.23 -5.09
N THR A 68 13.88 -4.50 -3.88
CA THR A 68 12.69 -3.88 -3.31
C THR A 68 13.12 -2.94 -2.20
N THR A 69 12.88 -1.64 -2.39
CA THR A 69 13.26 -0.61 -1.43
C THR A 69 12.04 0.22 -1.06
N ILE A 70 11.79 0.31 0.24
CA ILE A 70 10.80 1.23 0.81
C ILE A 70 11.59 2.38 1.43
N ASP A 71 11.65 3.48 0.71
CA ASP A 71 12.36 4.69 1.10
C ASP A 71 11.65 5.42 2.25
N GLY A 72 12.43 5.89 3.23
CA GLY A 72 11.93 6.60 4.42
C GLY A 72 11.29 7.94 4.07
N ASP A 73 11.85 8.68 3.13
CA ASP A 73 11.32 9.98 2.68
C ASP A 73 9.98 9.80 1.96
N LEU A 74 9.89 8.77 1.12
CA LEU A 74 8.62 8.37 0.52
C LEU A 74 7.59 8.02 1.62
N VAL A 75 7.94 7.21 2.61
CA VAL A 75 7.02 6.87 3.72
C VAL A 75 6.57 8.11 4.48
N ALA A 76 7.46 9.05 4.76
CA ALA A 76 7.12 10.34 5.37
C ALA A 76 6.10 11.11 4.53
N ARG A 77 6.28 11.15 3.20
CA ARG A 77 5.35 11.78 2.27
C ARG A 77 3.98 11.09 2.26
N LEU A 78 3.94 9.75 2.29
CA LEU A 78 2.70 8.98 2.33
C LEU A 78 1.91 9.22 3.63
N ARG A 79 2.61 9.43 4.75
CA ARG A 79 1.98 9.72 6.05
C ARG A 79 1.19 11.03 6.10
N ALA A 80 1.48 11.97 5.19
CA ALA A 80 0.66 13.17 5.01
C ALA A 80 -0.77 12.86 4.53
N TYR A 81 -1.01 11.67 3.96
CA TYR A 81 -2.32 11.22 3.50
C TYR A 81 -2.93 10.15 4.40
N VAL A 82 -2.14 9.14 4.78
CA VAL A 82 -2.57 8.05 5.67
C VAL A 82 -1.66 8.05 6.91
N PRO A 83 -2.13 8.50 8.08
CA PRO A 83 -1.25 8.76 9.23
C PRO A 83 -0.63 7.47 9.82
N ASN A 84 -1.38 6.37 9.86
CA ASN A 84 -0.91 5.13 10.47
C ASN A 84 -0.33 4.18 9.42
N ILE A 85 0.88 4.50 8.95
CA ILE A 85 1.67 3.62 8.07
C ILE A 85 2.67 2.79 8.87
N LEU A 86 2.58 1.47 8.70
CA LEU A 86 3.55 0.49 9.17
C LEU A 86 4.31 -0.11 7.98
N VAL A 87 5.63 -0.16 8.07
CA VAL A 87 6.48 -0.84 7.08
C VAL A 87 6.86 -2.21 7.65
N ARG A 88 6.57 -3.29 6.92
CA ARG A 88 6.89 -4.67 7.29
C ARG A 88 7.80 -5.29 6.24
#